data_AF-A0A9N8DZD7-F1
#
_entry.id   AF-A0A9N8DZD7-F1
#
_cell.length_a   1.000
_cell.length_b   1.000
_cell.length_c   1.000
_cell.angle_alpha   90.00
_cell.angle_beta   90.00
_cell.angle_gamma   90.00
#
_symmetry.space_group_name_H-M   'P 1'
#
loop_
_entity.id
_entity.type
_entity.pdbx_description
1 polymer ?
#
loop_
_entity_poly.entity_id
_entity_poly.type
_entity_poly.pdbx_seq_one_letter_code
_entity_poly.pdbx_strand_id
1 'polypeptide(L)'
;MKLSKAAMAVAGSSASRLGQPLRSMASIAPTAFQEKYPHLLPHAGIISGYNNEDGACELLMVSRLQQTTDKKLRCLVVTGGGDNFLSLLAHPSVQHVTAVDTDPMAQALAQTKVALAKSTLSKEQVLTFLGAYDKPIEDMDRLAVFEDHVKPHLEPTAVSTLESLTAPALEHGFVLFGALENCNRHINHVLETKEGFSLKDIFEGNCNDLDRLERVLYNKDEPLFSAEEYLEVAGLDRILPPHIMEVFLARLKDGFLQKCLGGHYQVAGLTSSHIARMTFLHAYSDECHPEWLNESVRQRLRETDSSVEFVNSNFLELGDEDAKYDLISPSNIFDWMPMEKSTAGIKAACDNLLAPGHGLFLLRRAFGGVPDMVSAMEDKLMLCPEITSQTLAEADKAPFFYRNEEGMACLQLR
;
A
#
# COMPACT_ATOMS: atom_id res chain seq x y z
N MET A 1 -51.01 -61.99 4.33
CA MET A 1 -50.82 -63.02 3.28
C MET A 1 -50.85 -62.31 1.94
N LYS A 2 -49.82 -62.53 1.11
CA LYS A 2 -49.64 -62.15 -0.31
C LYS A 2 -49.32 -60.69 -0.68
N LEU A 3 -48.23 -60.62 -1.45
CA LEU A 3 -47.66 -59.55 -2.27
C LEU A 3 -48.53 -59.23 -3.51
N SER A 4 -48.50 -57.97 -3.98
CA SER A 4 -48.14 -57.56 -5.36
C SER A 4 -48.27 -56.03 -5.49
N LYS A 5 -47.18 -55.27 -5.65
CA LYS A 5 -46.45 -54.91 -6.90
C LYS A 5 -47.14 -53.87 -7.80
N ALA A 6 -46.33 -52.83 -8.09
CA ALA A 6 -46.34 -51.87 -9.20
C ALA A 6 -47.34 -50.69 -9.10
N ALA A 7 -46.88 -49.45 -8.82
CA ALA A 7 -46.16 -48.49 -9.71
C ALA A 7 -47.15 -47.78 -10.68
N MET A 8 -47.17 -46.47 -10.92
CA MET A 8 -46.35 -45.29 -10.57
C MET A 8 -47.29 -44.07 -10.75
N ALA A 9 -47.37 -43.17 -9.76
CA ALA A 9 -46.84 -41.79 -9.78
C ALA A 9 -47.57 -40.79 -10.70
N VAL A 10 -48.18 -39.75 -10.11
CA VAL A 10 -47.76 -38.32 -10.15
C VAL A 10 -48.68 -37.53 -9.22
N ALA A 11 -48.15 -36.91 -8.15
CA ALA A 11 -48.67 -35.65 -7.58
C ALA A 11 -47.79 -35.13 -6.42
N GLY A 12 -47.37 -33.86 -6.53
CA GLY A 12 -47.02 -32.97 -5.41
C GLY A 12 -45.70 -33.24 -4.69
N SER A 13 -45.00 -32.30 -4.08
CA SER A 13 -45.27 -30.89 -3.80
C SER A 13 -43.97 -30.26 -3.29
N SER A 14 -43.87 -28.95 -3.45
CA SER A 14 -43.00 -28.01 -2.74
C SER A 14 -42.62 -28.38 -1.30
N ALA A 15 -41.32 -28.41 -1.00
CA ALA A 15 -40.64 -27.63 0.05
C ALA A 15 -39.34 -28.29 0.53
N SER A 16 -38.35 -27.44 0.83
CA SER A 16 -37.17 -27.63 1.69
C SER A 16 -35.81 -27.98 1.04
N ARG A 17 -34.79 -27.31 1.61
CA ARG A 17 -33.32 -27.56 1.58
C ARG A 17 -32.59 -26.93 0.39
N LEU A 18 -31.97 -25.74 0.52
CA LEU A 18 -30.82 -25.41 1.39
C LEU A 18 -29.85 -26.59 1.52
N GLY A 19 -28.79 -26.55 0.70
CA GLY A 19 -27.72 -27.54 0.71
C GLY A 19 -27.29 -27.97 -0.68
N GLN A 20 -26.75 -27.04 -1.49
CA GLN A 20 -25.69 -27.47 -2.41
C GLN A 20 -24.37 -27.25 -1.70
N PRO A 21 -23.55 -28.30 -1.49
CA PRO A 21 -22.19 -28.10 -1.00
C PRO A 21 -21.43 -27.32 -2.07
N LEU A 22 -20.79 -26.22 -1.64
CA LEU A 22 -19.65 -25.65 -2.34
C LEU A 22 -18.78 -26.83 -2.77
N ARG A 23 -18.64 -27.01 -4.09
CA ARG A 23 -17.68 -27.95 -4.64
C ARG A 23 -16.36 -27.63 -3.96
N SER A 24 -15.84 -28.60 -3.21
CA SER A 24 -14.50 -28.59 -2.67
C SER A 24 -13.57 -28.06 -3.74
N MET A 25 -12.82 -27.00 -3.44
CA MET A 25 -11.66 -26.63 -4.22
C MET A 25 -10.80 -27.89 -4.35
N ALA A 26 -10.90 -28.54 -5.51
CA ALA A 26 -10.06 -29.67 -5.84
C ALA A 26 -8.62 -29.15 -5.72
N SER A 27 -7.79 -29.91 -5.00
CA SER A 27 -6.38 -29.64 -4.83
C SER A 27 -5.74 -29.29 -6.17
N ILE A 28 -5.41 -28.02 -6.36
CA ILE A 28 -4.56 -27.59 -7.46
C ILE A 28 -3.22 -28.28 -7.20
N ALA A 29 -2.77 -29.10 -8.15
CA ALA A 29 -1.50 -29.80 -8.03
C ALA A 29 -0.37 -28.77 -7.89
N PRO A 30 0.64 -29.02 -7.04
CA PRO A 30 1.76 -28.10 -6.88
C PRO A 30 2.42 -27.79 -8.23
N THR A 31 2.64 -26.51 -8.55
CA THR A 31 3.46 -26.12 -9.70
C THR A 31 4.94 -26.47 -9.45
N ALA A 32 5.75 -26.53 -10.50
CA ALA A 32 7.20 -26.75 -10.38
C ALA A 32 7.90 -25.72 -9.46
N PHE A 33 7.31 -24.52 -9.31
CA PHE A 33 7.77 -23.51 -8.36
C PHE A 33 7.39 -23.87 -6.90
N GLN A 34 6.18 -24.38 -6.67
CA GLN A 34 5.70 -24.84 -5.36
C GLN A 34 6.49 -26.05 -4.86
N GLU A 35 6.89 -26.95 -5.75
CA GLU A 35 7.78 -28.08 -5.43
C GLU A 35 9.20 -27.60 -5.08
N LYS A 36 9.65 -26.50 -5.70
CA LYS A 36 11.00 -25.95 -5.50
C LYS A 36 11.13 -25.07 -4.25
N TYR A 37 10.04 -24.41 -3.82
CA TYR A 37 10.05 -23.48 -2.67
C TYR A 37 8.88 -23.66 -1.69
N PRO A 38 8.64 -24.88 -1.14
CA PRO A 38 7.46 -25.16 -0.33
C PRO A 38 7.39 -24.39 1.00
N HIS A 39 8.53 -23.91 1.50
CA HIS A 39 8.65 -23.15 2.74
C HIS A 39 8.25 -21.67 2.59
N LEU A 40 8.20 -21.13 1.35
CA LEU A 40 7.79 -19.75 1.09
C LEU A 40 6.25 -19.60 0.95
N LEU A 41 5.51 -20.72 0.91
CA LEU A 41 4.09 -20.77 0.55
C LEU A 41 3.08 -20.29 1.59
N PRO A 42 3.28 -20.45 2.92
CA PRO A 42 2.36 -19.90 3.92
C PRO A 42 2.46 -18.37 4.04
N HIS A 43 3.52 -17.79 3.48
CA HIS A 43 3.94 -16.40 3.70
C HIS A 43 3.72 -15.51 2.48
N ALA A 44 2.93 -15.97 1.49
CA ALA A 44 2.59 -15.18 0.31
C ALA A 44 1.80 -13.90 0.64
N GLY A 45 1.33 -13.74 1.88
CA GLY A 45 0.63 -12.55 2.41
C GLY A 45 1.45 -11.26 2.51
N ILE A 46 2.57 -11.11 1.79
CA ILE A 46 3.46 -9.98 2.01
C ILE A 46 3.28 -8.94 0.92
N ILE A 47 2.39 -8.01 1.24
CA ILE A 47 2.05 -6.83 0.47
C ILE A 47 3.27 -5.91 0.35
N SER A 48 3.44 -5.37 -0.85
CA SER A 48 4.39 -4.34 -1.28
C SER A 48 4.74 -3.32 -0.18
N GLY A 49 5.84 -3.55 0.55
CA GLY A 49 6.48 -2.56 1.44
C GLY A 49 7.14 -1.38 0.69
N TYR A 50 6.87 -1.24 -0.62
CA TYR A 50 7.43 -0.25 -1.54
C TYR A 50 6.52 0.96 -1.77
N ASN A 51 5.54 1.20 -0.92
CA ASN A 51 4.85 2.47 -0.92
C ASN A 51 5.71 3.49 -0.17
N ASN A 52 6.72 4.04 -0.85
CA ASN A 52 7.37 5.29 -0.45
C ASN A 52 6.36 6.43 -0.65
N GLU A 53 5.33 6.43 0.19
CA GLU A 53 4.31 7.46 0.17
C GLU A 53 4.95 8.75 0.69
N ASP A 54 4.98 9.77 -0.17
CA ASP A 54 5.45 11.08 0.21
C ASP A 54 4.42 11.74 1.12
N GLY A 55 4.86 12.11 2.33
CA GLY A 55 4.06 12.84 3.31
C GLY A 55 3.87 14.32 2.95
N ALA A 56 4.51 14.83 1.89
CA ALA A 56 4.47 16.25 1.52
C ALA A 56 3.04 16.78 1.32
N CYS A 57 2.15 15.98 0.72
CA CYS A 57 0.75 16.38 0.56
C CYS A 57 0.03 16.50 1.91
N GLU A 58 0.21 15.54 2.83
CA GLU A 58 -0.33 15.66 4.19
C GLU A 58 0.25 16.88 4.93
N LEU A 59 1.56 17.12 4.82
CA LEU A 59 2.23 18.25 5.47
C LEU A 59 1.75 19.60 4.92
N LEU A 60 1.42 19.68 3.63
CA LEU A 60 0.80 20.86 3.02
C LEU A 60 -0.57 21.15 3.67
N MET A 61 -1.38 20.11 3.87
CA MET A 61 -2.70 20.25 4.50
C MET A 61 -2.58 20.62 5.98
N VAL A 62 -1.65 20.01 6.71
CA VAL A 62 -1.33 20.35 8.10
C VAL A 62 -0.91 21.81 8.22
N SER A 63 -0.09 22.31 7.29
CA SER A 63 0.34 23.71 7.26
C SER A 63 -0.85 24.66 7.01
N ARG A 64 -1.76 24.28 6.11
CA ARG A 64 -2.99 25.04 5.85
C ARG A 64 -3.95 25.06 7.04
N LEU A 65 -4.11 23.93 7.73
CA LEU A 65 -4.96 23.82 8.92
C LEU A 65 -4.47 24.72 10.05
N GLN A 66 -3.16 24.79 10.28
CA GLN A 66 -2.55 25.67 11.30
C GLN A 66 -2.78 27.16 11.07
N GLN A 67 -2.96 27.58 9.82
CA GLN A 67 -3.28 28.98 9.53
C GLN A 67 -4.69 29.34 10.03
N THR A 68 -5.54 28.35 10.29
CA THR A 68 -6.92 28.52 10.76
C THR A 68 -7.13 28.15 12.22
N THR A 69 -6.16 27.57 12.89
CA THR A 69 -6.32 27.17 14.29
C THR A 69 -4.98 27.07 15.03
N ASP A 70 -4.97 27.51 16.29
CA ASP A 70 -3.83 27.36 17.21
C ASP A 70 -3.82 26.00 17.93
N LYS A 71 -4.89 25.20 17.78
CA LYS A 71 -4.99 23.90 18.43
C LYS A 71 -4.04 22.90 17.75
N LYS A 72 -3.57 21.92 18.53
CA LYS A 72 -2.88 20.78 17.95
C LYS A 72 -3.87 19.90 17.18
N LEU A 73 -3.40 19.35 16.06
CA LEU A 73 -4.23 18.65 15.09
C LEU A 73 -4.34 17.16 15.40
N ARG A 74 -5.52 16.60 15.14
CA ARG A 74 -5.79 15.16 15.11
C ARG A 74 -5.89 14.69 13.67
N CYS A 75 -5.11 13.68 13.29
CA CYS A 75 -5.09 13.15 11.93
C CYS A 75 -5.58 11.70 11.93
N LEU A 76 -6.36 11.32 10.93
CA LEU A 76 -6.73 9.93 10.63
C LEU A 76 -6.11 9.55 9.30
N VAL A 77 -5.35 8.47 9.28
CA VAL A 77 -4.64 8.02 8.08
C VAL A 77 -4.77 6.52 7.88
N VAL A 78 -4.92 6.10 6.63
CA VAL A 78 -4.69 4.69 6.27
C VAL A 78 -3.19 4.45 6.21
N THR A 79 -2.69 3.46 6.96
CA THR A 79 -1.24 3.33 7.15
C THR A 79 -0.50 2.86 5.91
N GLY A 80 -1.02 1.87 5.18
CA GLY A 80 -0.28 1.22 4.11
C GLY A 80 1.12 0.80 4.58
N GLY A 81 2.17 1.41 4.01
CA GLY A 81 3.56 1.16 4.39
C GLY A 81 4.09 1.99 5.57
N GLY A 82 3.37 3.02 6.01
CA GLY A 82 3.68 3.82 7.19
C GLY A 82 4.58 5.05 7.01
N ASP A 83 5.00 5.38 5.78
CA ASP A 83 5.94 6.49 5.53
C ASP A 83 5.29 7.89 5.64
N ASN A 84 4.06 8.03 5.14
CA ASN A 84 3.30 9.28 5.16
C ASN A 84 2.99 9.76 6.59
N PHE A 85 2.53 8.87 7.48
CA PHE A 85 2.10 9.27 8.81
C PHE A 85 3.26 9.54 9.77
N LEU A 86 4.45 8.98 9.53
CA LEU A 86 5.64 9.35 10.29
C LEU A 86 6.00 10.83 10.07
N SER A 87 5.79 11.33 8.85
CA SER A 87 5.97 12.75 8.54
C SER A 87 4.96 13.61 9.31
N LEU A 88 3.70 13.17 9.38
CA LEU A 88 2.68 13.80 10.23
C LEU A 88 3.06 13.80 11.72
N LEU A 89 3.50 12.66 12.25
CA LEU A 89 3.85 12.50 13.66
C LEU A 89 5.05 13.38 14.05
N ALA A 90 5.96 13.64 13.10
CA ALA A 90 7.10 14.52 13.28
C ALA A 90 6.74 16.02 13.20
N HIS A 91 5.55 16.36 12.72
CA HIS A 91 5.14 17.74 12.53
C HIS A 91 4.69 18.35 13.88
N PRO A 92 5.25 19.50 14.31
CA PRO A 92 5.04 20.04 15.66
C PRO A 92 3.58 20.34 15.97
N SER A 93 2.77 20.62 14.97
CA SER A 93 1.36 20.99 15.16
C SER A 93 0.40 19.80 15.18
N VAL A 94 0.87 18.58 14.91
CA VAL A 94 0.08 17.37 15.11
C VAL A 94 0.21 16.97 16.58
N GLN A 95 -0.87 16.49 17.19
CA GLN A 95 -0.89 15.91 18.55
C GLN A 95 -1.18 14.42 18.53
N HIS A 96 -1.99 13.99 17.57
CA HIS A 96 -2.47 12.63 17.52
C HIS A 96 -2.65 12.16 16.09
N VAL A 97 -2.22 10.93 15.83
CA VAL A 97 -2.46 10.22 14.57
C VAL A 97 -3.15 8.90 14.88
N THR A 98 -4.37 8.71 14.37
CA THR A 98 -4.99 7.38 14.29
C THR A 98 -4.60 6.77 12.95
N ALA A 99 -3.90 5.64 13.03
CA ALA A 99 -3.35 4.88 11.92
C ALA A 99 -4.19 3.60 11.74
N VAL A 100 -5.03 3.58 10.70
CA VAL A 100 -5.97 2.48 10.44
C VAL A 100 -5.52 1.63 9.25
N ASP A 101 -5.69 0.32 9.37
CA ASP A 101 -5.49 -0.62 8.25
C ASP A 101 -6.26 -1.91 8.51
N THR A 102 -6.68 -2.57 7.45
CA THR A 102 -7.27 -3.92 7.56
C THR A 102 -6.21 -5.01 7.62
N ASP A 103 -5.00 -4.74 7.10
CA ASP A 103 -3.92 -5.71 7.09
C ASP A 103 -3.09 -5.64 8.39
N PRO A 104 -3.09 -6.69 9.24
CA PRO A 104 -2.25 -6.74 10.43
C PRO A 104 -0.76 -6.57 10.11
N MET A 105 -0.30 -6.98 8.93
CA MET A 105 1.09 -6.85 8.52
C MET A 105 1.47 -5.40 8.25
N ALA A 106 0.64 -4.66 7.50
CA ALA A 106 0.80 -3.23 7.28
C ALA A 106 0.93 -2.47 8.60
N GLN A 107 0.12 -2.82 9.59
CA GLN A 107 0.20 -2.23 10.93
C GLN A 107 1.47 -2.61 11.67
N ALA A 108 1.86 -3.88 11.65
CA ALA A 108 3.09 -4.33 12.29
C ALA A 108 4.33 -3.65 11.68
N LEU A 109 4.33 -3.43 10.36
CA LEU A 109 5.36 -2.67 9.66
C LEU A 109 5.34 -1.19 10.06
N ALA A 110 4.16 -0.56 10.12
CA ALA A 110 4.01 0.82 10.57
C ALA A 110 4.54 1.01 12.00
N GLN A 111 4.21 0.11 12.92
CA GLN A 111 4.72 0.10 14.30
C GLN A 111 6.25 -0.10 14.32
N THR A 112 6.76 -1.01 13.47
CA THR A 112 8.21 -1.23 13.32
C THR A 112 8.93 0.04 12.87
N LYS A 113 8.40 0.76 11.88
CA LYS A 113 9.00 2.03 11.42
C LYS A 113 8.94 3.11 12.49
N VAL A 114 7.87 3.20 13.29
CA VAL A 114 7.83 4.12 14.45
C VAL A 114 8.93 3.79 15.46
N ALA A 115 9.10 2.51 15.80
CA ALA A 115 10.16 2.08 16.72
C ALA A 115 11.55 2.43 16.19
N LEU A 116 11.82 2.14 14.91
CA LEU A 116 13.08 2.45 14.24
C LEU A 116 13.34 3.96 14.15
N ALA A 117 12.32 4.74 13.81
CA ALA A 117 12.41 6.20 13.72
C ALA A 117 12.79 6.82 15.08
N LYS A 118 12.26 6.27 16.18
CA LYS A 118 12.55 6.70 17.55
C LYS A 118 13.80 6.06 18.17
N SER A 119 14.37 5.04 17.54
CA SER A 119 15.58 4.38 18.03
C SER A 119 16.84 5.28 17.92
N THR A 120 17.92 4.83 18.54
CA THR A 120 19.26 5.45 18.44
C THR A 120 20.10 4.90 17.27
N LEU A 121 19.55 3.97 16.47
CA LEU A 121 20.25 3.40 15.32
C LEU A 121 20.58 4.48 14.29
N SER A 122 21.69 4.36 13.57
CA SER A 122 21.99 5.24 12.44
C SER A 122 21.03 5.00 11.26
N LYS A 123 20.99 5.95 10.31
CA LYS A 123 20.21 5.80 9.07
C LYS A 123 20.58 4.50 8.34
N GLU A 124 21.88 4.22 8.22
CA GLU A 124 22.42 3.04 7.54
C GLU A 124 22.00 1.75 8.26
N GLN A 125 22.00 1.77 9.60
CA GLN A 125 21.55 0.65 10.40
C GLN A 125 20.05 0.37 10.20
N VAL A 126 19.21 1.41 10.23
CA VAL A 126 17.77 1.29 9.96
C VAL A 126 17.52 0.74 8.56
N LEU A 127 18.20 1.27 7.54
CA LEU A 127 18.07 0.78 6.16
C LEU A 127 18.54 -0.67 6.00
N THR A 128 19.63 -1.03 6.67
CA THR A 128 20.14 -2.42 6.66
C THR A 128 19.16 -3.37 7.34
N PHE A 129 18.56 -2.97 8.47
CA PHE A 129 17.54 -3.74 9.16
C PHE A 129 16.29 -3.96 8.30
N LEU A 130 15.83 -2.91 7.62
CA LEU A 130 14.71 -2.99 6.69
C LEU A 130 15.02 -3.86 5.46
N GLY A 131 16.29 -4.19 5.17
CA GLY A 131 16.69 -4.85 3.93
C GLY A 131 16.73 -3.90 2.73
N ALA A 132 16.70 -2.60 2.99
CA ALA A 132 16.67 -1.54 1.99
C ALA A 132 18.06 -1.07 1.53
N TYR A 133 19.13 -1.62 2.12
CA TYR A 133 20.51 -1.22 1.86
C TYR A 133 21.29 -2.36 1.22
N ASP A 134 21.84 -2.08 0.04
CA ASP A 134 22.60 -3.02 -0.80
C ASP A 134 23.91 -3.49 -0.20
N LYS A 135 24.48 -2.71 0.72
CA LYS A 135 25.70 -3.08 1.41
C LYS A 135 25.27 -3.79 2.69
N PRO A 136 25.27 -5.13 2.72
CA PRO A 136 25.12 -5.82 3.99
C PRO A 136 26.17 -5.26 4.95
N ILE A 137 25.73 -4.76 6.09
CA ILE A 137 26.64 -4.59 7.22
C ILE A 137 26.94 -6.01 7.66
N GLU A 138 28.10 -6.54 7.29
CA GLU A 138 28.47 -7.96 7.43
C GLU A 138 28.27 -8.50 8.86
N ASP A 139 28.19 -7.61 9.86
CA ASP A 139 28.03 -7.93 11.28
C ASP A 139 26.69 -7.48 11.91
N MET A 140 25.70 -7.02 11.13
CA MET A 140 24.41 -6.65 11.72
C MET A 140 23.58 -7.90 12.05
N ASP A 141 23.46 -8.17 13.35
CA ASP A 141 22.47 -9.11 13.87
C ASP A 141 21.07 -8.46 13.86
N ARG A 142 20.33 -8.68 12.77
CA ARG A 142 18.96 -8.14 12.62
C ARG A 142 18.01 -8.67 13.68
N LEU A 143 18.20 -9.89 14.16
CA LEU A 143 17.37 -10.45 15.23
C LEU A 143 17.63 -9.70 16.54
N ALA A 144 18.89 -9.44 16.88
CA ALA A 144 19.22 -8.60 18.03
C ALA A 144 18.64 -7.18 17.88
N VAL A 145 18.73 -6.56 16.69
CA VAL A 145 18.10 -5.26 16.45
C VAL A 145 16.57 -5.32 16.66
N PHE A 146 15.92 -6.38 16.19
CA PHE A 146 14.48 -6.56 16.39
C PHE A 146 14.15 -6.69 17.88
N GLU A 147 14.81 -7.59 18.61
CA GLU A 147 14.55 -7.85 20.03
C GLU A 147 14.88 -6.64 20.92
N ASP A 148 15.98 -5.93 20.65
CA ASP A 148 16.48 -4.86 21.51
C ASP A 148 15.90 -3.47 21.20
N HIS A 149 15.60 -3.19 19.92
CA HIS A 149 15.22 -1.84 19.47
C HIS A 149 13.83 -1.72 18.88
N VAL A 150 13.19 -2.81 18.46
CA VAL A 150 11.88 -2.77 17.80
C VAL A 150 10.80 -3.34 18.70
N LYS A 151 10.90 -4.63 19.03
CA LYS A 151 9.93 -5.40 19.80
C LYS A 151 9.46 -4.76 21.10
N PRO A 152 10.30 -4.07 21.91
CA PRO A 152 9.85 -3.42 23.14
C PRO A 152 8.84 -2.27 22.92
N HIS A 153 8.71 -1.80 21.68
CA HIS A 153 7.84 -0.68 21.30
C HIS A 153 6.62 -1.12 20.48
N LEU A 154 6.47 -2.42 20.21
CA LEU A 154 5.35 -2.97 19.44
C LEU A 154 4.21 -3.41 20.36
N GLU A 155 2.99 -3.36 19.85
CA GLU A 155 1.84 -4.00 20.49
C GLU A 155 1.95 -5.54 20.40
N PRO A 156 1.38 -6.29 21.35
CA PRO A 156 1.47 -7.76 21.34
C PRO A 156 0.96 -8.42 20.05
N THR A 157 -0.07 -7.84 19.42
CA THR A 157 -0.62 -8.30 18.14
C THR A 157 0.37 -8.10 16.99
N ALA A 158 1.08 -6.97 16.96
CA ALA A 158 2.13 -6.72 15.99
C ALA A 158 3.32 -7.66 16.22
N VAL A 159 3.76 -7.87 17.47
CA VAL A 159 4.81 -8.85 17.80
C VAL A 159 4.43 -10.24 17.29
N SER A 160 3.23 -10.72 17.63
CA SER A 160 2.74 -12.03 17.19
C SER A 160 2.67 -12.12 15.66
N THR A 161 2.30 -11.04 14.98
CA THR A 161 2.24 -10.98 13.52
C THR A 161 3.63 -11.12 12.91
N LEU A 162 4.62 -10.38 13.43
CA LEU A 162 6.00 -10.44 12.93
C LEU A 162 6.70 -11.75 13.28
N GLU A 163 6.50 -12.30 14.47
CA GLU A 163 7.08 -13.60 14.86
C GLU A 163 6.47 -14.77 14.07
N SER A 164 5.25 -14.61 13.53
CA SER A 164 4.64 -15.58 12.63
C SER A 164 5.29 -15.61 11.24
N LEU A 165 5.95 -14.51 10.84
CA LEU A 165 6.89 -14.55 9.74
C LEU A 165 8.12 -15.29 10.25
N THR A 166 8.34 -16.50 9.75
CA THR A 166 9.43 -17.38 10.18
C THR A 166 10.76 -16.61 10.30
N ALA A 167 11.65 -17.02 11.22
CA ALA A 167 12.98 -16.41 11.43
C ALA A 167 13.73 -15.93 10.15
N PRO A 168 13.67 -16.63 8.99
CA PRO A 168 14.21 -16.12 7.73
C PRO A 168 13.74 -14.72 7.31
N ALA A 169 12.50 -14.32 7.59
CA ALA A 169 12.00 -12.99 7.24
C ALA A 169 12.68 -11.88 8.06
N LEU A 170 12.93 -12.14 9.35
CA LEU A 170 13.67 -11.24 10.24
C LEU A 170 15.17 -11.22 9.90
N GLU A 171 15.74 -12.36 9.48
CA GLU A 171 17.13 -12.49 9.04
C GLU A 171 17.39 -11.79 7.70
N HIS A 172 16.43 -11.80 6.77
CA HIS A 172 16.59 -11.22 5.43
C HIS A 172 16.08 -9.77 5.29
N GLY A 173 15.30 -9.27 6.25
CA GLY A 173 14.81 -7.90 6.30
C GLY A 173 13.40 -7.75 5.70
N PHE A 174 12.62 -6.86 6.30
CA PHE A 174 11.17 -6.70 6.04
C PHE A 174 10.82 -6.27 4.61
N VAL A 175 11.69 -5.51 3.94
CA VAL A 175 11.46 -4.99 2.57
C VAL A 175 11.84 -6.03 1.50
N LEU A 176 12.79 -6.93 1.80
CA LEU A 176 13.26 -7.95 0.85
C LEU A 176 12.36 -9.17 0.81
N PHE A 177 11.69 -9.48 1.91
CA PHE A 177 10.76 -10.59 1.98
C PHE A 177 9.38 -10.11 1.50
N GLY A 178 9.06 -10.22 0.20
CA GLY A 178 7.77 -9.72 -0.29
C GLY A 178 7.34 -10.13 -1.71
N ALA A 179 6.06 -9.89 -2.05
CA ALA A 179 5.48 -10.13 -3.37
C ALA A 179 6.26 -9.48 -4.52
N LEU A 180 6.91 -8.34 -4.26
CA LEU A 180 7.78 -7.67 -5.21
C LEU A 180 9.06 -8.44 -5.49
N GLU A 181 9.60 -9.21 -4.54
CA GLU A 181 10.74 -10.07 -4.81
C GLU A 181 10.33 -11.24 -5.71
N ASN A 182 9.13 -11.82 -5.52
CA ASN A 182 8.58 -12.83 -6.43
C ASN A 182 8.32 -12.25 -7.82
N CYS A 183 7.75 -11.04 -7.90
CA CYS A 183 7.57 -10.32 -9.16
C CYS A 183 8.92 -10.02 -9.81
N ASN A 184 9.91 -9.50 -9.08
CA ASN A 184 11.23 -9.17 -9.60
C ASN A 184 11.99 -10.42 -10.05
N ARG A 185 11.89 -11.53 -9.30
CA ARG A 185 12.45 -12.83 -9.72
C ARG A 185 11.81 -13.33 -11.00
N HIS A 186 10.48 -13.19 -11.13
CA HIS A 186 9.78 -13.57 -12.36
C HIS A 186 10.14 -12.65 -13.52
N ILE A 187 10.15 -11.32 -13.32
CA ILE A 187 10.58 -10.34 -14.31
C ILE A 187 11.98 -10.71 -14.79
N ASN A 188 12.92 -10.88 -13.85
CA ASN A 188 14.29 -11.24 -14.19
C ASN A 188 14.36 -12.56 -14.95
N HIS A 189 13.58 -13.57 -14.56
CA HIS A 189 13.50 -14.83 -15.30
C HIS A 189 12.99 -14.65 -16.73
N VAL A 190 11.94 -13.84 -16.94
CA VAL A 190 11.39 -13.55 -18.26
C VAL A 190 12.41 -12.79 -19.10
N LEU A 191 13.07 -11.77 -18.54
CA LEU A 191 14.11 -11.03 -19.23
C LEU A 191 15.27 -11.95 -19.63
N GLU A 192 15.74 -12.82 -18.73
CA GLU A 192 16.85 -13.73 -19.01
C GLU A 192 16.50 -14.75 -20.09
N THR A 193 15.29 -15.33 -20.03
CA THR A 193 14.89 -16.44 -20.89
C THR A 193 14.32 -16.01 -22.24
N LYS A 194 13.56 -14.90 -22.29
CA LYS A 194 12.92 -14.41 -23.53
C LYS A 194 13.74 -13.34 -24.20
N GLU A 195 14.35 -12.46 -23.42
CA GLU A 195 14.99 -11.26 -23.95
C GLU A 195 16.52 -11.34 -23.95
N GLY A 196 17.11 -12.29 -23.24
CA GLY A 196 18.55 -12.51 -23.18
C GLY A 196 19.32 -11.42 -22.43
N PHE A 197 18.72 -10.79 -21.43
CA PHE A 197 19.38 -9.91 -20.47
C PHE A 197 18.72 -10.02 -19.10
N SER A 198 19.43 -9.65 -18.03
CA SER A 198 18.90 -9.64 -16.68
C SER A 198 18.69 -8.20 -16.18
N LEU A 199 17.89 -8.05 -15.13
CA LEU A 199 17.84 -6.80 -14.38
C LEU A 199 19.25 -6.42 -13.88
N LYS A 200 20.06 -7.42 -13.49
CA LYS A 200 21.45 -7.22 -13.06
C LYS A 200 22.33 -6.58 -14.14
N ASP A 201 22.22 -6.99 -15.40
CA ASP A 201 23.03 -6.44 -16.50
C ASP A 201 22.77 -4.94 -16.71
N ILE A 202 21.52 -4.52 -16.49
CA ILE A 202 21.12 -3.11 -16.52
C ILE A 202 21.77 -2.35 -15.37
N PHE A 203 21.80 -2.96 -14.18
CA PHE A 203 22.30 -2.33 -12.96
C PHE A 203 23.82 -2.16 -12.97
N GLU A 204 24.53 -3.06 -13.64
CA GLU A 204 25.98 -2.98 -13.86
C GLU A 204 26.38 -1.96 -14.96
N GLY A 205 25.41 -1.22 -15.52
CA GLY A 205 25.65 0.03 -16.26
C GLY A 205 25.62 -0.08 -17.77
N ASN A 206 25.04 -1.13 -18.34
CA ASN A 206 24.91 -1.24 -19.80
C ASN A 206 23.69 -0.45 -20.29
N CYS A 207 23.90 0.81 -20.71
CA CYS A 207 22.82 1.71 -21.16
C CYS A 207 21.91 1.15 -22.26
N ASN A 208 22.40 0.22 -23.08
CA ASN A 208 21.60 -0.46 -24.12
C ASN A 208 20.52 -1.39 -23.56
N ASP A 209 20.66 -1.87 -22.33
CA ASP A 209 19.71 -2.79 -21.71
C ASP A 209 18.55 -2.06 -21.01
N LEU A 210 18.70 -0.76 -20.72
CA LEU A 210 17.60 0.10 -20.25
C LEU A 210 16.54 0.30 -21.33
N ASP A 211 16.95 0.72 -22.54
CA ASP A 211 16.02 0.89 -23.67
C ASP A 211 15.33 -0.44 -24.02
N ARG A 212 16.01 -1.57 -23.80
CA ARG A 212 15.43 -2.91 -24.00
C ARG A 212 14.41 -3.23 -22.90
N LEU A 213 14.73 -2.98 -21.64
CA LEU A 213 13.79 -3.15 -20.53
C LEU A 213 12.53 -2.32 -20.74
N GLU A 214 12.68 -1.06 -21.14
CA GLU A 214 11.54 -0.20 -21.47
C GLU A 214 10.68 -0.82 -22.56
N ARG A 215 11.27 -1.20 -23.71
CA ARG A 215 10.50 -1.84 -24.78
C ARG A 215 9.73 -3.07 -24.32
N VAL A 216 10.34 -3.88 -23.48
CA VAL A 216 9.76 -5.12 -22.98
C VAL A 216 8.65 -4.85 -21.95
N LEU A 217 8.86 -3.93 -21.01
CA LEU A 217 7.84 -3.54 -20.03
C LEU A 217 6.66 -2.78 -20.68
N TYR A 218 6.89 -2.11 -21.81
CA TYR A 218 5.89 -1.29 -22.51
C TYR A 218 5.31 -1.92 -23.78
N ASN A 219 5.68 -3.15 -24.11
CA ASN A 219 5.09 -3.82 -25.25
C ASN A 219 3.61 -4.08 -24.96
N LYS A 220 2.74 -3.30 -25.60
CA LYS A 220 1.29 -3.39 -25.42
C LYS A 220 0.70 -4.64 -26.07
N ASP A 221 1.36 -5.13 -27.11
CA ASP A 221 0.92 -6.28 -27.88
C ASP A 221 1.36 -7.59 -27.20
N GLU A 222 2.46 -7.54 -26.45
CA GLU A 222 3.01 -8.68 -25.69
C GLU A 222 3.45 -8.24 -24.29
N PRO A 223 2.51 -8.05 -23.34
CA PRO A 223 2.86 -7.66 -21.98
C PRO A 223 3.69 -8.76 -21.31
N LEU A 224 4.64 -8.36 -20.45
CA LEU A 224 5.49 -9.28 -19.70
C LEU A 224 4.69 -10.29 -18.86
N PHE A 225 3.52 -9.84 -18.40
CA PHE A 225 2.55 -10.61 -17.63
C PHE A 225 1.15 -10.40 -18.21
N SER A 226 0.36 -11.48 -18.25
CA SER A 226 -1.09 -11.31 -18.14
C SER A 226 -1.46 -10.77 -16.76
N ALA A 227 -2.63 -10.14 -16.64
CA ALA A 227 -3.13 -9.65 -15.36
C ALA A 227 -3.25 -10.79 -14.32
N GLU A 228 -3.66 -11.96 -14.80
CA GLU A 228 -3.81 -13.19 -14.04
C GLU A 228 -2.45 -13.76 -13.57
N GLU A 229 -1.43 -13.81 -14.45
CA GLU A 229 -0.07 -14.22 -14.07
C GLU A 229 0.55 -13.27 -13.04
N TYR A 230 0.34 -11.96 -13.18
CA TYR A 230 0.83 -10.99 -12.20
C TYR A 230 0.24 -11.27 -10.81
N LEU A 231 -1.07 -11.53 -10.73
CA LEU A 231 -1.73 -11.84 -9.46
C LEU A 231 -1.22 -13.14 -8.84
N GLU A 232 -1.01 -14.17 -9.64
CA GLU A 232 -0.47 -15.45 -9.18
C GLU A 232 0.98 -15.31 -8.68
N VAL A 233 1.83 -14.63 -9.45
CA VAL A 233 3.25 -14.40 -9.10
C VAL A 233 3.38 -13.51 -7.88
N ALA A 234 2.55 -12.47 -7.77
CA ALA A 234 2.48 -11.60 -6.61
C ALA A 234 1.80 -12.27 -5.40
N GLY A 235 1.17 -13.45 -5.59
CA GLY A 235 0.41 -14.15 -4.55
C GLY A 235 -0.86 -13.42 -4.12
N LEU A 236 -1.27 -12.38 -4.85
CA LEU A 236 -2.42 -11.54 -4.54
C LEU A 236 -3.74 -12.30 -4.68
N ASP A 237 -3.78 -13.28 -5.59
CA ASP A 237 -4.90 -14.21 -5.83
C ASP A 237 -5.41 -14.92 -4.56
N ARG A 238 -4.54 -15.05 -3.56
CA ARG A 238 -4.80 -15.75 -2.30
C ARG A 238 -5.18 -14.84 -1.13
N ILE A 239 -4.93 -13.53 -1.27
CA ILE A 239 -5.04 -12.56 -0.17
C ILE A 239 -6.23 -11.63 -0.40
N LEU A 240 -6.40 -11.16 -1.64
CA LEU A 240 -7.40 -10.16 -1.93
C LEU A 240 -8.80 -10.81 -1.99
N PRO A 241 -9.80 -10.21 -1.32
CA PRO A 241 -11.18 -10.65 -1.47
C PRO A 241 -11.63 -10.65 -2.94
N PRO A 242 -12.53 -11.56 -3.37
CA PRO A 242 -12.93 -11.68 -4.78
C PRO A 242 -13.39 -10.37 -5.43
N HIS A 243 -14.10 -9.52 -4.68
CA HIS A 243 -14.57 -8.23 -5.19
C HIS A 243 -13.44 -7.21 -5.39
N ILE A 244 -12.39 -7.24 -4.56
CA ILE A 244 -11.18 -6.43 -4.77
C ILE A 244 -10.39 -6.99 -5.94
N MET A 245 -10.34 -8.32 -6.09
CA MET A 245 -9.72 -8.99 -7.23
C MET A 245 -10.30 -8.55 -8.58
N GLU A 246 -11.64 -8.51 -8.68
CA GLU A 246 -12.33 -8.11 -9.89
C GLU A 246 -12.00 -6.67 -10.28
N VAL A 247 -12.00 -5.76 -9.31
CA VAL A 247 -11.59 -4.37 -9.52
C VAL A 247 -10.12 -4.32 -9.94
N PHE A 248 -9.23 -5.02 -9.24
CA PHE A 248 -7.80 -5.07 -9.54
C PHE A 248 -7.53 -5.60 -10.95
N LEU A 249 -8.15 -6.71 -11.34
CA LEU A 249 -8.08 -7.28 -12.69
C LEU A 249 -8.59 -6.32 -13.75
N ALA A 250 -9.73 -5.67 -13.52
CA ALA A 250 -10.26 -4.67 -14.44
C ALA A 250 -9.25 -3.53 -14.63
N ARG A 251 -8.63 -3.04 -13.55
CA ARG A 251 -7.60 -2.00 -13.60
C ARG A 251 -6.32 -2.46 -14.30
N LEU A 252 -5.86 -3.68 -14.04
CA LEU A 252 -4.74 -4.30 -14.76
C LEU A 252 -5.00 -4.34 -16.27
N LYS A 253 -6.20 -4.74 -16.68
CA LYS A 253 -6.64 -4.82 -18.08
C LYS A 253 -6.80 -3.45 -18.73
N ASP A 254 -7.20 -2.42 -17.97
CA ASP A 254 -7.26 -1.02 -18.41
C ASP A 254 -5.87 -0.37 -18.57
N GLY A 255 -4.80 -1.17 -18.51
CA GLY A 255 -3.43 -0.74 -18.68
C GLY A 255 -2.80 -0.17 -17.42
N PHE A 256 -3.20 -0.59 -16.20
CA PHE A 256 -2.53 -0.19 -14.95
C PHE A 256 -1.02 -0.41 -15.03
N LEU A 257 -0.55 -1.59 -15.47
CA LEU A 257 0.88 -1.82 -15.63
C LEU A 257 1.49 -0.83 -16.62
N GLN A 258 0.80 -0.49 -17.71
CA GLN A 258 1.27 0.51 -18.68
C GLN A 258 1.17 1.95 -18.17
N LYS A 259 0.30 2.27 -17.20
CA LYS A 259 0.18 3.61 -16.61
C LYS A 259 1.15 3.78 -15.44
N CYS A 260 1.24 2.80 -14.54
CA CYS A 260 2.27 2.71 -13.50
C CYS A 260 3.66 2.71 -14.11
N LEU A 261 3.86 1.87 -15.13
CA LEU A 261 5.17 1.72 -15.74
C LEU A 261 5.36 2.66 -16.92
N GLY A 262 4.37 3.30 -17.54
CA GLY A 262 4.57 4.10 -18.77
C GLY A 262 3.86 5.47 -18.81
N GLY A 263 2.99 5.79 -17.85
CA GLY A 263 2.14 6.98 -17.88
C GLY A 263 2.75 8.27 -17.31
N HIS A 264 3.90 8.21 -16.63
CA HIS A 264 4.49 9.37 -15.93
C HIS A 264 5.98 9.62 -16.22
N TYR A 265 6.49 9.16 -17.37
CA TYR A 265 7.89 9.40 -17.81
C TYR A 265 8.14 10.85 -18.24
N GLN A 266 7.11 11.70 -18.23
CA GLN A 266 7.23 13.12 -18.55
C GLN A 266 7.18 14.05 -17.32
N VAL A 267 7.02 13.54 -16.10
CA VAL A 267 6.81 14.42 -14.93
C VAL A 267 8.05 14.49 -14.04
N ALA A 268 8.71 15.66 -14.08
CA ALA A 268 9.83 16.14 -13.25
C ALA A 268 11.26 15.68 -13.60
N GLY A 269 11.58 15.45 -14.87
CA GLY A 269 12.98 15.25 -15.28
C GLY A 269 13.65 13.99 -14.72
N LEU A 270 12.88 13.08 -14.12
CA LEU A 270 13.32 11.75 -13.78
C LEU A 270 13.36 10.90 -15.05
N THR A 271 14.53 10.35 -15.34
CA THR A 271 14.72 9.43 -16.46
C THR A 271 14.04 8.09 -16.17
N SER A 272 13.69 7.34 -17.21
CA SER A 272 13.15 5.99 -17.08
C SER A 272 13.99 5.06 -16.21
N SER A 273 15.31 5.28 -16.22
CA SER A 273 16.27 4.58 -15.38
C SER A 273 16.08 4.83 -13.89
N HIS A 274 15.56 6.00 -13.49
CA HIS A 274 15.23 6.29 -12.09
C HIS A 274 14.01 5.50 -11.62
N ILE A 275 12.96 5.40 -12.44
CA ILE A 275 11.74 4.64 -12.08
C ILE A 275 12.05 3.14 -12.02
N ALA A 276 12.84 2.62 -12.97
CA ALA A 276 13.31 1.24 -12.91
C ALA A 276 14.17 0.99 -11.65
N ARG A 277 15.03 1.94 -11.27
CA ARG A 277 15.79 1.87 -10.01
C ARG A 277 14.89 1.89 -8.77
N MET A 278 13.89 2.77 -8.72
CA MET A 278 12.98 2.87 -7.57
C MET A 278 12.02 1.69 -7.46
N THR A 279 11.63 1.09 -8.59
CA THR A 279 10.66 -0.03 -8.65
C THR A 279 11.35 -1.37 -8.45
N PHE A 280 12.58 -1.54 -8.97
CA PHE A 280 13.25 -2.84 -9.05
C PHE A 280 14.53 -2.97 -8.24
N LEU A 281 15.16 -1.86 -7.80
CA LEU A 281 16.48 -1.88 -7.17
C LEU A 281 16.49 -1.41 -5.72
N HIS A 282 16.06 -0.18 -5.46
CA HIS A 282 16.26 0.46 -4.16
C HIS A 282 15.03 1.30 -3.82
N ALA A 283 14.16 0.78 -2.93
CA ALA A 283 13.12 1.58 -2.27
C ALA A 283 13.68 2.83 -1.56
N TYR A 284 15.00 2.89 -1.40
CA TYR A 284 15.72 3.80 -0.53
C TYR A 284 17.11 4.11 -1.13
N SER A 285 17.17 4.67 -2.35
CA SER A 285 18.41 5.33 -2.80
C SER A 285 18.61 6.64 -2.04
N ASP A 286 19.86 7.14 -1.96
CA ASP A 286 20.18 8.41 -1.28
C ASP A 286 19.32 9.59 -1.75
N GLU A 287 18.83 9.53 -2.99
CA GLU A 287 18.00 10.57 -3.62
C GLU A 287 16.50 10.41 -3.34
N CYS A 288 16.06 9.29 -2.77
CA CYS A 288 14.64 8.91 -2.71
C CYS A 288 14.19 8.28 -1.38
N HIS A 289 14.91 8.47 -0.28
CA HIS A 289 14.43 7.98 1.02
C HIS A 289 13.18 8.74 1.51
N PRO A 290 12.23 8.06 2.17
CA PRO A 290 11.19 8.70 2.97
C PRO A 290 11.77 9.74 3.93
N GLU A 291 11.04 10.85 4.10
CA GLU A 291 11.52 12.00 4.88
C GLU A 291 11.86 11.62 6.34
N TRP A 292 11.13 10.66 6.93
CA TRP A 292 11.36 10.22 8.30
C TRP A 292 12.73 9.62 8.57
N LEU A 293 13.48 9.18 7.53
CA LEU A 293 14.85 8.70 7.69
C LEU A 293 15.86 9.83 7.88
N ASN A 294 15.49 11.08 7.61
CA ASN A 294 16.36 12.22 7.87
C ASN A 294 16.55 12.40 9.38
N GLU A 295 17.80 12.56 9.81
CA GLU A 295 18.13 12.60 11.24
C GLU A 295 17.45 13.76 11.98
N SER A 296 17.24 14.90 11.32
CA SER A 296 16.48 16.01 11.90
C SER A 296 15.00 15.68 12.14
N VAL A 297 14.40 14.82 11.32
CA VAL A 297 13.01 14.34 11.46
C VAL A 297 12.94 13.28 12.55
N ARG A 298 13.90 12.35 12.59
CA ARG A 298 14.02 11.34 13.65
C ARG A 298 14.22 11.98 15.02
N GLN A 299 15.04 13.03 15.11
CA GLN A 299 15.20 13.79 16.33
C GLN A 299 13.85 14.37 16.80
N ARG A 300 13.08 14.98 15.89
CA ARG A 300 11.72 15.44 16.21
C ARG A 300 10.81 14.29 16.66
N LEU A 301 10.87 13.13 16.01
CA LEU A 301 10.07 11.96 16.40
C LEU A 301 10.46 11.40 17.78
N ARG A 302 11.72 11.53 18.20
CA ARG A 302 12.16 11.18 19.56
C ARG A 302 11.70 12.19 20.61
N GLU A 303 11.59 13.46 20.24
CA GLU A 303 11.23 14.57 21.13
C GLU A 303 9.72 14.90 21.15
N THR A 304 8.96 14.41 20.17
CA THR A 304 7.54 14.75 20.02
C THR A 304 6.70 14.12 21.12
N ASP A 305 5.81 14.91 21.71
CA ASP A 305 4.73 14.44 22.59
C ASP A 305 3.53 13.89 21.78
N SER A 306 3.65 13.84 20.45
CA SER A 306 2.58 13.32 19.59
C SER A 306 2.38 11.83 19.84
N SER A 307 1.10 11.45 19.93
CA SER A 307 0.68 10.07 20.11
C SER A 307 0.25 9.45 18.78
N VAL A 308 0.44 8.14 18.66
CA VAL A 308 -0.09 7.33 17.56
C VAL A 308 -0.95 6.21 18.15
N GLU A 309 -2.10 5.97 17.54
CA GLU A 309 -2.98 4.84 17.82
C GLU A 309 -3.07 3.96 16.56
N PHE A 310 -2.92 2.65 16.71
CA PHE A 310 -3.06 1.70 15.62
C PHE A 310 -4.40 0.97 15.72
N VAL A 311 -5.20 0.98 14.65
CA VAL A 311 -6.55 0.41 14.64
C VAL A 311 -6.69 -0.61 13.53
N ASN A 312 -6.69 -1.90 13.85
CA ASN A 312 -6.93 -2.98 12.88
C ASN A 312 -8.42 -3.04 12.53
N SER A 313 -8.84 -2.26 11.52
CA SER A 313 -10.23 -2.15 11.11
C SER A 313 -10.34 -1.65 9.68
N ASN A 314 -11.52 -1.81 9.09
CA ASN A 314 -11.87 -1.14 7.85
C ASN A 314 -12.07 0.35 8.13
N PHE A 315 -11.42 1.21 7.34
CA PHE A 315 -11.59 2.67 7.40
C PHE A 315 -13.07 3.10 7.38
N LEU A 316 -13.92 2.40 6.63
CA LEU A 316 -15.34 2.67 6.51
C LEU A 316 -16.19 2.18 7.69
N GLU A 317 -15.61 1.40 8.60
CA GLU A 317 -16.26 0.85 9.79
C GLU A 317 -15.89 1.62 11.07
N LEU A 318 -15.07 2.66 10.95
CA LEU A 318 -14.78 3.57 12.06
C LEU A 318 -16.09 4.28 12.48
N GLY A 319 -16.41 4.16 13.77
CA GLY A 319 -17.66 4.64 14.36
C GLY A 319 -17.70 6.16 14.52
N ASP A 320 -18.82 6.65 15.09
CA ASP A 320 -18.92 8.05 15.49
C ASP A 320 -17.92 8.32 16.64
N GLU A 321 -16.94 9.19 16.37
CA GLU A 321 -15.91 9.57 17.34
C GLU A 321 -16.31 10.86 18.05
N ASP A 322 -16.24 10.89 19.38
CA ASP A 322 -16.41 12.12 20.16
C ASP A 322 -15.35 13.18 19.76
N ALA A 323 -14.15 12.72 19.41
CA ALA A 323 -13.01 13.57 19.04
C ALA A 323 -12.70 13.49 17.55
N LYS A 324 -13.41 14.31 16.76
CA LYS A 324 -13.25 14.44 15.29
C LYS A 324 -11.81 14.77 14.86
N TYR A 325 -11.49 14.41 13.61
CA TYR A 325 -10.19 14.60 12.98
C TYR A 325 -10.12 15.87 12.14
N ASP A 326 -9.01 16.60 12.25
CA ASP A 326 -8.74 17.80 11.47
C ASP A 326 -8.26 17.48 10.06
N LEU A 327 -7.58 16.33 9.90
CA LEU A 327 -7.14 15.80 8.62
C LEU A 327 -7.53 14.33 8.50
N ILE A 328 -8.14 13.95 7.38
CA ILE A 328 -8.34 12.56 6.98
C ILE A 328 -7.56 12.30 5.68
N SER A 329 -6.60 11.37 5.70
CA SER A 329 -5.84 10.90 4.52
C SER A 329 -6.01 9.39 4.35
N PRO A 330 -6.96 8.94 3.53
CA PRO A 330 -7.25 7.53 3.29
C PRO A 330 -6.24 6.87 2.33
N SER A 331 -5.14 7.55 1.99
CA SER A 331 -4.23 7.15 0.90
C SER A 331 -5.05 6.87 -0.39
N ASN A 332 -4.76 5.77 -1.08
CA ASN A 332 -5.40 5.39 -2.35
C ASN A 332 -6.47 4.29 -2.20
N ILE A 333 -7.01 4.02 -1.00
CA ILE A 333 -7.93 2.87 -0.81
C ILE A 333 -9.17 2.91 -1.72
N PHE A 334 -9.61 4.11 -2.11
CA PHE A 334 -10.80 4.31 -2.93
C PHE A 334 -10.59 3.98 -4.41
N ASP A 335 -9.36 3.71 -4.83
CA ASP A 335 -9.06 3.17 -6.14
C ASP A 335 -9.51 1.73 -6.32
N TRP A 336 -9.57 1.00 -5.21
CA TRP A 336 -9.89 -0.42 -5.16
C TRP A 336 -11.38 -0.68 -4.89
N MET A 337 -12.20 0.37 -5.00
CA MET A 337 -13.63 0.32 -4.75
C MET A 337 -14.42 0.86 -5.96
N PRO A 338 -15.63 0.32 -6.20
CA PRO A 338 -16.57 0.93 -7.14
C PRO A 338 -16.90 2.37 -6.75
N MET A 339 -17.09 3.24 -7.76
CA MET A 339 -17.30 4.68 -7.57
C MET A 339 -18.39 4.99 -6.53
N GLU A 340 -19.53 4.32 -6.62
CA GLU A 340 -20.67 4.50 -5.69
C GLU A 340 -20.28 4.21 -4.24
N LYS A 341 -19.50 3.15 -3.99
CA LYS A 341 -19.02 2.79 -2.66
C LYS A 341 -17.97 3.80 -2.17
N SER A 342 -17.06 4.23 -3.04
CA SER A 342 -16.07 5.25 -2.70
C SER A 342 -16.73 6.57 -2.30
N THR A 343 -17.70 7.05 -3.09
CA THR A 343 -18.46 8.26 -2.80
C THR A 343 -19.25 8.14 -1.49
N ALA A 344 -19.95 7.03 -1.28
CA ALA A 344 -20.71 6.81 -0.04
C ALA A 344 -19.78 6.77 1.18
N GLY A 345 -18.63 6.10 1.06
CA GLY A 345 -17.63 5.99 2.12
C GLY A 345 -17.01 7.33 2.51
N ILE A 346 -16.66 8.17 1.52
CA ILE A 346 -16.15 9.52 1.80
C ILE A 346 -17.22 10.38 2.46
N LYS A 347 -18.47 10.36 1.98
CA LYS A 347 -19.57 11.11 2.63
C LYS A 347 -19.72 10.68 4.10
N ALA A 348 -19.69 9.38 4.38
CA ALA A 348 -19.80 8.87 5.75
C ALA A 348 -18.60 9.30 6.63
N ALA A 349 -17.37 9.24 6.13
CA ALA A 349 -16.19 9.71 6.86
C ALA A 349 -16.24 11.21 7.14
N CYS A 350 -16.70 12.01 6.17
CA CYS A 350 -16.86 13.45 6.36
C CYS A 350 -17.95 13.80 7.38
N ASP A 351 -19.05 13.04 7.42
CA ASP A 351 -20.14 13.27 8.36
C ASP A 351 -19.79 12.82 9.79
N ASN A 352 -19.11 11.68 9.93
CA ASN A 352 -18.92 11.02 11.22
C ASN A 352 -17.53 11.23 11.84
N LEU A 353 -16.51 11.58 11.06
CA LEU A 353 -15.12 11.58 11.53
C LEU A 353 -14.45 12.94 11.35
N LEU A 354 -14.81 13.70 10.32
CA LEU A 354 -14.15 14.97 10.00
C LEU A 354 -14.61 16.10 10.93
N ALA A 355 -13.67 16.94 11.37
CA ALA A 355 -13.95 18.06 12.24
C ALA A 355 -14.80 19.12 11.51
N PRO A 356 -15.93 19.55 12.09
CA PRO A 356 -16.80 20.52 11.44
C PRO A 356 -16.12 21.89 11.31
N GLY A 357 -16.36 22.57 10.19
CA GLY A 357 -15.95 23.95 9.95
C GLY A 357 -14.52 24.16 9.45
N HIS A 358 -13.56 23.29 9.82
CA HIS A 358 -12.16 23.45 9.39
C HIS A 358 -11.46 22.15 8.99
N GLY A 359 -12.09 20.99 9.13
CA GLY A 359 -11.47 19.71 8.76
C GLY A 359 -11.23 19.58 7.26
N LEU A 360 -10.11 18.96 6.89
CA LEU A 360 -9.74 18.66 5.51
C LEU A 360 -9.71 17.15 5.22
N PHE A 361 -10.16 16.77 4.04
CA PHE A 361 -10.09 15.41 3.52
C PHE A 361 -9.18 15.38 2.29
N LEU A 362 -8.11 14.59 2.35
CA LEU A 362 -7.21 14.38 1.22
C LEU A 362 -7.71 13.23 0.35
N LEU A 363 -8.22 13.51 -0.83
CA LEU A 363 -8.59 12.46 -1.77
C LEU A 363 -7.43 12.20 -2.74
N ARG A 364 -6.99 10.94 -2.81
CA ARG A 364 -6.02 10.46 -3.80
C ARG A 364 -6.59 9.30 -4.58
N ARG A 365 -6.41 9.33 -5.90
CA ARG A 365 -6.79 8.30 -6.84
C ARG A 365 -5.76 8.14 -7.94
N ALA A 366 -5.19 6.96 -7.98
CA ALA A 366 -4.37 6.46 -9.06
C ALA A 366 -5.11 6.41 -10.40
N PHE A 367 -6.41 6.14 -10.37
CA PHE A 367 -7.19 5.90 -11.59
C PHE A 367 -7.99 7.11 -12.07
N GLY A 368 -7.71 8.30 -11.51
CA GLY A 368 -8.45 9.52 -11.82
C GLY A 368 -9.89 9.48 -11.29
N GLY A 369 -10.78 10.24 -11.94
CA GLY A 369 -12.20 10.31 -11.56
C GLY A 369 -12.46 11.09 -10.27
N VAL A 370 -11.46 11.81 -9.74
CA VAL A 370 -11.67 12.75 -8.63
C VAL A 370 -12.69 13.83 -8.99
N PRO A 371 -12.69 14.45 -10.20
CA PRO A 371 -13.71 15.43 -10.56
C PRO A 371 -15.14 14.88 -10.46
N ASP A 372 -15.37 13.65 -10.93
CA ASP A 372 -16.68 12.99 -10.87
C ASP A 372 -17.11 12.73 -9.42
N MET A 373 -16.17 12.29 -8.57
CA MET A 373 -16.42 12.09 -7.15
C MET A 373 -16.77 13.38 -6.44
N VAL A 374 -16.00 14.44 -6.70
CA VAL A 374 -16.26 15.78 -6.13
C VAL A 374 -17.63 16.29 -6.58
N SER A 375 -17.97 16.13 -7.87
CA SER A 375 -19.30 16.49 -8.38
C SER A 375 -20.41 15.70 -7.70
N ALA A 376 -20.25 14.39 -7.49
CA ALA A 376 -21.23 13.56 -6.78
C ALA A 376 -21.38 13.89 -5.28
N MET A 377 -20.44 14.66 -4.72
CA MET A 377 -20.42 15.10 -3.32
C MET A 377 -20.57 16.61 -3.18
N GLU A 378 -20.92 17.32 -4.25
CA GLU A 378 -20.95 18.79 -4.25
C GLU A 378 -21.96 19.39 -3.26
N ASP A 379 -22.93 18.60 -2.81
CA ASP A 379 -23.92 18.99 -1.81
C ASP A 379 -23.33 19.08 -0.39
N LYS A 380 -22.20 18.41 -0.15
CA LYS A 380 -21.55 18.30 1.17
C LYS A 380 -20.13 18.86 1.20
N LEU A 381 -19.39 18.63 0.13
CA LEU A 381 -17.98 18.96 0.04
C LEU A 381 -17.75 20.02 -1.02
N MET A 382 -16.74 20.84 -0.77
CA MET A 382 -16.17 21.74 -1.75
C MET A 382 -14.66 21.51 -1.84
N LEU A 383 -14.09 21.84 -3.00
CA LEU A 383 -12.64 21.93 -3.14
C LEU A 383 -12.12 23.00 -2.18
N CYS A 384 -11.01 22.71 -1.50
CA CYS A 384 -10.26 23.72 -0.76
C CYS A 384 -9.70 24.74 -1.77
N PRO A 385 -10.12 26.02 -1.70
CA PRO A 385 -9.73 26.99 -2.72
C PRO A 385 -8.24 27.32 -2.71
N GLU A 386 -7.55 27.06 -1.59
CA GLU A 386 -6.13 27.34 -1.43
C GLU A 386 -5.21 26.17 -1.81
N ILE A 387 -5.74 24.94 -1.90
CA ILE A 387 -4.96 23.74 -2.25
C ILE A 387 -5.55 23.13 -3.53
N THR A 388 -4.90 23.43 -4.66
CA THR A 388 -5.30 22.89 -5.97
C THR A 388 -4.75 21.49 -6.20
N SER A 389 -5.38 20.74 -7.11
CA SER A 389 -4.85 19.45 -7.58
C SER A 389 -3.44 19.57 -8.16
N GLN A 390 -3.13 20.68 -8.84
CA GLN A 390 -1.78 20.96 -9.33
C GLN A 390 -0.79 21.11 -8.18
N THR A 391 -1.14 21.87 -7.14
CA THR A 391 -0.28 22.05 -5.95
C THR A 391 0.01 20.71 -5.25
N LEU A 392 -0.99 19.83 -5.16
CA LEU A 392 -0.81 18.48 -4.62
C LEU A 392 0.12 17.64 -5.52
N ALA A 393 -0.08 17.68 -6.84
CA ALA A 393 0.75 16.96 -7.80
C ALA A 393 2.22 17.41 -7.81
N GLU A 394 2.47 18.70 -7.58
CA GLU A 394 3.83 19.27 -7.46
C GLU A 394 4.48 18.92 -6.12
N ALA A 395 3.68 18.80 -5.05
CA ALA A 395 4.16 18.42 -3.73
C ALA A 395 4.53 16.94 -3.64
N ASP A 396 3.76 16.05 -4.29
CA ASP A 396 3.97 14.60 -4.24
C ASP A 396 5.20 14.15 -5.03
N LYS A 397 6.25 13.75 -4.31
CA LYS A 397 7.50 13.22 -4.86
C LYS A 397 7.50 11.70 -5.00
N ALA A 398 6.44 11.01 -4.59
CA ALA A 398 6.37 9.57 -4.74
C ALA A 398 6.36 9.17 -6.22
N PRO A 399 7.08 8.10 -6.61
CA PRO A 399 7.16 7.66 -8.00
C PRO A 399 5.89 6.93 -8.47
N PHE A 400 5.06 6.47 -7.53
CA PHE A 400 3.91 5.60 -7.80
C PHE A 400 2.57 6.34 -7.92
N PHE A 401 2.52 7.63 -7.55
CA PHE A 401 1.29 8.40 -7.58
C PHE A 401 1.18 9.31 -8.80
N TYR A 402 -0.05 9.40 -9.28
CA TYR A 402 -0.35 9.89 -10.62
C TYR A 402 -0.49 11.41 -10.57
N ARG A 403 0.53 12.10 -11.10
CA ARG A 403 0.59 13.56 -11.18
C ARG A 403 -0.27 14.11 -12.31
N ASN A 404 -1.57 13.81 -12.27
CA ASN A 404 -2.56 14.46 -13.13
C ASN A 404 -3.59 15.20 -12.27
N GLU A 405 -4.18 16.26 -12.83
CA GLU A 405 -5.19 17.08 -12.15
C GLU A 405 -6.46 16.28 -11.78
N GLU A 406 -6.62 15.09 -12.36
CA GLU A 406 -7.77 14.19 -12.15
C GLU A 406 -7.58 13.22 -10.96
N GLY A 407 -6.37 13.15 -10.40
CA GLY A 407 -5.97 12.12 -9.44
C GLY A 407 -5.96 12.58 -7.99
N MET A 408 -6.00 13.88 -7.70
CA MET A 408 -5.96 14.39 -6.33
C MET A 408 -6.88 15.57 -6.10
N ALA A 409 -7.46 15.66 -4.89
CA ALA A 409 -8.17 16.84 -4.43
C ALA A 409 -8.07 16.99 -2.91
N CYS A 410 -8.00 18.24 -2.46
CA CYS A 410 -8.23 18.59 -1.07
C CYS A 410 -9.70 19.03 -0.93
N LEU A 411 -10.46 18.35 -0.09
CA LEU A 411 -11.88 18.61 0.14
C LEU A 411 -12.08 19.18 1.54
N GLN A 412 -13.07 20.04 1.67
CA GLN A 412 -13.54 20.58 2.95
C GLN A 412 -15.07 20.53 3.01
N LEU A 413 -15.62 20.48 4.22
CA LEU A 413 -17.07 20.60 4.43
C LEU A 413 -17.55 21.98 3.99
N ARG A 414 -18.73 22.02 3.37
CA ARG A 414 -19.39 23.27 2.97
C ARG A 414 -19.99 24.07 4.11
#